data_AF-A0A5P9HNY7-F1
#
_entry.id   AF-A0A5P9HNY7-F1
#
_cell.length_a   1.000
_cell.length_b   1.000
_cell.length_c   1.000
_cell.angle_alpha   90.00
_cell.angle_beta   90.00
_cell.angle_gamma   90.00
#
_symmetry.space_group_name_H-M   'P 1'
#
loop_
_entity.id
_entity.type
_entity.pdbx_description
1 polymer ?
#
loop_
_entity_poly.entity_id
_entity_poly.type
_entity_poly.pdbx_seq_one_letter_code
_entity_poly.pdbx_strand_id
1 'polypeptide(L)'
;MVIKFIELEERKLYAAMYFLFKGISLLDDVNSTVFERMDFENEIEKKKLLEFTEKILKISEARARIDDEYNYTEDENEAKRREKTEDEIYEWFEENVFNDKVKSFLNS
;
A
#
# COMPACT_ATOMS: atom_id res chain seq x y z
N MET A 1 18.24 -16.80 2.50
CA MET A 1 19.26 -15.99 1.80
C MET A 1 18.70 -14.59 1.76
N VAL A 2 19.31 -13.63 2.45
CA VAL A 2 18.83 -12.23 2.42
C VAL A 2 19.21 -11.67 1.06
N ILE A 3 18.23 -11.29 0.25
CA ILE A 3 18.47 -10.62 -1.03
C ILE A 3 19.05 -9.24 -0.71
N LYS A 4 20.25 -8.94 -1.21
CA LYS A 4 20.86 -7.61 -1.08
C LYS A 4 20.53 -6.79 -2.32
N PHE A 5 19.74 -5.74 -2.13
CA PHE A 5 19.45 -4.75 -3.16
C PHE A 5 20.55 -3.70 -3.23
N ILE A 6 20.77 -3.18 -4.42
CA ILE A 6 21.49 -1.90 -4.56
C ILE A 6 20.52 -0.74 -4.29
N GLU A 7 21.06 0.43 -3.97
CA GLU A 7 20.28 1.61 -3.59
C GLU A 7 19.14 1.93 -4.58
N LEU A 8 19.40 1.83 -5.89
CA LEU A 8 18.39 2.09 -6.91
C LEU A 8 17.21 1.11 -6.86
N GLU A 9 17.49 -0.16 -6.56
CA GLU A 9 16.44 -1.18 -6.48
C GLU A 9 15.60 -1.02 -5.22
N GLU A 10 16.25 -0.67 -4.10
CA GLU A 10 15.58 -0.36 -2.84
C GLU A 10 14.68 0.88 -2.96
N ARG A 11 15.17 1.96 -3.58
CA ARG A 11 14.36 3.15 -3.88
C ARG A 11 13.13 2.80 -4.74
N LYS A 12 13.27 1.91 -5.74
CA LYS A 12 12.15 1.43 -6.56
C LYS A 12 11.18 0.57 -5.75
N LEU A 13 11.67 -0.24 -4.83
CA LEU A 13 10.85 -1.06 -3.94
C LEU A 13 9.99 -0.17 -3.04
N TYR A 14 10.59 0.82 -2.35
CA TYR A 14 9.84 1.75 -1.52
C TYR A 14 8.82 2.56 -2.31
N ALA A 15 9.16 2.97 -3.54
CA ALA A 15 8.19 3.61 -4.42
C ALA A 15 6.99 2.71 -4.75
N ALA A 16 7.25 1.43 -5.08
CA ALA A 16 6.18 0.48 -5.35
C ALA A 16 5.31 0.23 -4.10
N MET A 17 5.93 0.10 -2.93
CA MET A 17 5.24 -0.09 -1.65
C MET A 17 4.36 1.12 -1.29
N TYR A 18 4.85 2.33 -1.51
CA TYR A 18 4.09 3.56 -1.31
C TYR A 18 2.80 3.59 -2.13
N PHE A 19 2.91 3.33 -3.44
CA PHE A 19 1.74 3.31 -4.32
C PHE A 19 0.77 2.17 -4.00
N LEU A 20 1.30 0.99 -3.65
CA LEU A 20 0.46 -0.13 -3.19
C LEU A 20 -0.31 0.24 -1.91
N PHE A 21 0.35 0.88 -0.94
CA PHE A 21 -0.28 1.31 0.30
C PHE A 21 -1.41 2.30 0.04
N LYS A 22 -1.13 3.40 -0.67
CA LYS A 22 -2.16 4.39 -1.03
C LYS A 22 -3.30 3.76 -1.84
N GLY A 23 -2.98 2.86 -2.76
CA GLY A 23 -3.97 2.14 -3.57
C GLY A 23 -4.87 1.21 -2.74
N ILE A 24 -4.31 0.49 -1.76
CA ILE A 24 -5.09 -0.36 -0.85
C ILE A 24 -6.05 0.50 -0.02
N SER A 25 -5.59 1.62 0.54
CA SER A 25 -6.45 2.54 1.30
C SER A 25 -7.65 3.00 0.46
N LEU A 26 -7.41 3.50 -0.76
CA LEU A 26 -8.49 3.90 -1.66
C LEU A 26 -9.46 2.76 -2.01
N LEU A 27 -8.95 1.54 -2.20
CA LEU A 27 -9.79 0.38 -2.47
C LEU A 27 -10.67 0.03 -1.27
N ASP A 28 -10.14 0.16 -0.06
CA ASP A 28 -10.88 -0.08 1.18
C ASP A 28 -11.96 1.00 1.42
N ASP A 29 -11.67 2.26 1.12
CA ASP A 29 -12.65 3.36 1.18
C ASP A 29 -13.81 3.13 0.18
N VAL A 30 -13.49 2.71 -1.04
CA VAL A 30 -14.49 2.31 -2.03
C VAL A 30 -15.30 1.12 -1.54
N ASN A 31 -14.64 0.10 -0.98
CA ASN A 31 -15.32 -1.09 -0.45
C ASN A 31 -16.29 -0.73 0.68
N SER A 32 -15.88 0.11 1.61
CA SER A 32 -16.69 0.61 2.72
C SER A 32 -17.89 1.42 2.21
N THR A 33 -17.66 2.35 1.28
CA THR A 33 -18.74 3.15 0.68
C THR A 33 -19.75 2.27 -0.07
N VAL A 34 -19.28 1.22 -0.76
CA VAL A 34 -20.15 0.25 -1.44
C VAL A 34 -20.95 -0.57 -0.43
N PHE A 35 -20.32 -0.98 0.67
CA PHE A 35 -20.98 -1.72 1.75
C PHE A 35 -22.13 -0.92 2.37
N GLU A 36 -21.93 0.37 2.64
CA GLU A 36 -22.93 1.25 3.27
C GLU A 36 -24.20 1.45 2.41
N ARG A 37 -24.06 1.41 1.09
CA ARG A 37 -25.18 1.59 0.14
C ARG A 37 -25.77 0.28 -0.37
N MET A 38 -25.25 -0.87 0.06
CA MET A 38 -25.65 -2.18 -0.44
C MET A 38 -27.05 -2.56 0.08
N ASP A 39 -27.85 -3.19 -0.77
CA ASP A 39 -29.07 -3.85 -0.32
C ASP A 39 -28.73 -5.19 0.34
N PHE A 40 -28.87 -5.25 1.66
CA PHE A 40 -28.59 -6.46 2.45
C PHE A 40 -29.61 -7.59 2.23
N GLU A 41 -30.65 -7.42 1.41
CA GLU A 41 -31.52 -8.52 0.98
C GLU A 41 -31.09 -9.12 -0.37
N ASN A 42 -30.18 -8.45 -1.09
CA ASN A 42 -29.69 -8.89 -2.40
C ASN A 42 -28.43 -9.77 -2.28
N GLU A 43 -28.64 -11.09 -2.30
CA GLU A 43 -27.56 -12.09 -2.21
C GLU A 43 -26.51 -12.01 -3.35
N ILE A 44 -26.89 -11.51 -4.54
CA ILE A 44 -25.94 -11.35 -5.65
C ILE A 44 -24.96 -10.20 -5.35
N GLU A 45 -25.46 -9.09 -4.79
CA GLU A 45 -24.63 -7.95 -4.41
C GLU A 45 -23.68 -8.31 -3.26
N LYS A 46 -24.18 -8.99 -2.23
CA LYS A 46 -23.35 -9.49 -1.13
C LYS A 46 -22.19 -10.34 -1.62
N LYS A 47 -22.47 -11.31 -2.50
CA LYS A 47 -21.43 -12.20 -3.03
C LYS A 47 -20.36 -11.41 -3.78
N LYS A 48 -20.75 -10.46 -4.63
CA LYS A 48 -19.81 -9.62 -5.37
C LYS A 48 -18.95 -8.74 -4.45
N LEU A 49 -19.53 -8.21 -3.38
CA LEU A 49 -18.82 -7.39 -2.42
C LEU A 49 -17.80 -8.20 -1.60
N LEU A 50 -18.18 -9.41 -1.18
CA LEU A 50 -17.25 -10.35 -0.54
C LEU A 50 -16.09 -10.72 -1.48
N GLU A 51 -16.37 -11.04 -2.75
CA GLU A 51 -15.33 -11.32 -3.75
C GLU A 51 -14.40 -10.12 -3.97
N PHE A 52 -14.92 -8.89 -3.90
CA PHE A 52 -14.11 -7.68 -4.00
C PHE A 52 -13.23 -7.48 -2.76
N THR A 53 -13.80 -7.65 -1.56
CA THR A 53 -13.07 -7.59 -0.28
C THR A 53 -11.94 -8.61 -0.24
N GLU A 54 -12.18 -9.85 -0.67
CA GLU A 54 -11.14 -10.89 -0.75
C GLU A 54 -9.97 -10.52 -1.67
N LYS A 55 -10.23 -9.78 -2.75
CA LYS A 55 -9.16 -9.30 -3.66
C LYS A 55 -8.31 -8.23 -2.99
N ILE A 56 -8.92 -7.31 -2.25
CA ILE A 56 -8.21 -6.29 -1.47
C ILE A 56 -7.32 -6.96 -0.42
N LEU A 57 -7.86 -7.94 0.31
CA LEU A 57 -7.11 -8.72 1.30
C LEU A 57 -5.89 -9.40 0.69
N LYS A 58 -6.02 -10.05 -0.47
CA LYS A 58 -4.89 -10.69 -1.16
C LYS A 58 -3.78 -9.70 -1.55
N ILE A 59 -4.14 -8.48 -1.94
CA ILE A 59 -3.16 -7.42 -2.25
C ILE A 59 -2.46 -6.97 -0.97
N SER A 60 -3.21 -6.78 0.12
CA SER A 60 -2.67 -6.42 1.43
C SER A 60 -1.70 -7.48 1.96
N GLU A 61 -2.07 -8.77 1.89
CA GLU A 61 -1.20 -9.89 2.26
C GLU A 61 0.07 -10.00 1.40
N ALA A 62 -0.02 -9.69 0.10
CA ALA A 62 1.15 -9.65 -0.76
C ALA A 62 2.10 -8.51 -0.36
N ARG A 63 1.56 -7.33 -0.03
CA ARG A 63 2.34 -6.19 0.45
C ARG A 63 2.99 -6.47 1.81
N ALA A 64 2.26 -7.09 2.74
CA ALA A 64 2.81 -7.48 4.05
C ALA A 64 3.98 -8.46 3.91
N ARG A 65 3.88 -9.46 3.02
CA ARG A 65 4.99 -10.38 2.75
C ARG A 65 6.22 -9.70 2.17
N ILE A 66 6.03 -8.73 1.27
CA ILE A 66 7.11 -7.89 0.76
C ILE A 66 7.76 -7.14 1.93
N ASP A 67 6.97 -6.48 2.77
CA ASP A 67 7.45 -5.77 3.95
C ASP A 67 8.27 -6.68 4.90
N ASP A 68 7.72 -7.84 5.25
CA ASP A 68 8.38 -8.83 6.12
C ASP A 68 9.68 -9.37 5.53
N GLU A 69 9.70 -9.70 4.23
CA GLU A 69 10.87 -10.26 3.56
C GLU A 69 11.99 -9.23 3.35
N TYR A 70 11.64 -7.95 3.19
CA TYR A 70 12.60 -6.91 2.82
C TYR A 70 12.98 -5.99 3.97
N ASN A 71 12.04 -5.53 4.80
CA ASN A 71 12.35 -4.59 5.88
C ASN A 71 12.91 -5.26 7.12
N TYR A 72 12.71 -6.58 7.31
CA TYR A 72 13.32 -7.30 8.42
C TYR A 72 14.84 -7.44 8.22
N THR A 73 15.62 -6.76 9.07
CA THR A 73 17.06 -6.95 9.23
C THR A 73 17.43 -6.92 10.70
N GLU A 74 18.41 -7.75 11.09
CA GLU A 74 18.97 -7.75 12.45
C GLU A 74 20.10 -6.70 12.60
N ASP A 75 20.51 -6.07 11.50
CA ASP A 75 21.52 -4.99 11.51
C ASP A 75 20.85 -3.63 11.71
N GLU A 76 21.03 -3.04 12.90
CA GLU A 76 20.48 -1.72 13.24
C GLU A 76 20.90 -0.60 12.29
N ASN A 77 22.11 -0.65 11.73
CA ASN A 77 22.58 0.39 10.79
C ASN A 77 21.87 0.26 9.45
N GLU A 78 21.65 -0.98 9.00
CA GLU A 78 20.88 -1.25 7.79
C GLU A 78 19.43 -0.84 7.96
N ALA A 79 18.82 -1.15 9.11
CA ALA A 79 17.45 -0.73 9.45
C ALA A 79 17.28 0.79 9.39
N LYS A 80 18.16 1.56 10.05
CA LYS A 80 18.11 3.03 10.04
C LYS A 80 18.30 3.62 8.65
N ARG A 81 19.18 3.04 7.83
CA ARG A 81 19.41 3.50 6.45
C ARG A 81 18.17 3.26 5.58
N ARG A 82 17.52 2.11 5.75
CA ARG A 82 16.29 1.72 5.04
C ARG A 82 15.13 2.64 5.40
N GLU A 83 14.88 2.83 6.70
CA GLU A 83 13.87 3.77 7.22
C GLU A 83 14.06 5.17 6.64
N LYS A 84 15.29 5.70 6.68
CA LYS A 84 15.59 7.00 6.08
C LYS A 84 15.31 7.04 4.57
N THR A 85 15.62 5.96 3.85
CA THR A 85 15.39 5.90 2.39
C THR A 85 13.90 5.83 2.09
N GLU A 86 13.13 5.10 2.89
CA GLU A 86 11.66 5.04 2.79
C GLU A 86 11.04 6.43 3.01
N ASP A 87 11.41 7.11 4.10
CA ASP A 87 10.94 8.46 4.41
C ASP A 87 11.26 9.46 3.28
N GLU A 88 12.52 9.48 2.81
CA GLU A 88 12.95 10.34 1.70
C GLU A 88 12.10 10.11 0.44
N ILE A 89 11.78 8.86 0.12
CA ILE A 89 10.99 8.52 -1.07
C ILE A 89 9.52 8.93 -0.87
N TYR A 90 8.95 8.72 0.31
CA TYR A 90 7.56 9.04 0.60
C TYR A 90 7.34 10.55 0.60
N GLU A 91 8.23 11.31 1.26
CA GLU A 91 8.23 12.78 1.21
C GLU A 91 8.34 13.29 -0.22
N TRP A 92 9.27 12.72 -1.01
CA TRP A 92 9.44 13.13 -2.40
C TRP A 92 8.17 12.92 -3.24
N PHE A 93 7.44 11.80 -3.05
CA PHE A 93 6.18 11.56 -3.74
C PHE A 93 5.10 12.56 -3.34
N GLU A 94 4.95 12.81 -2.05
CA GLU A 94 4.01 13.80 -1.54
C GLU A 94 4.36 15.19 -2.08
N GLU A 95 5.62 15.59 -2.16
CA GLU A 95 5.99 16.93 -2.62
C GLU A 95 5.93 17.11 -4.15
N ASN A 96 6.29 16.08 -4.92
CA ASN A 96 6.63 16.25 -6.34
C ASN A 96 5.72 15.52 -7.32
N VAL A 97 5.08 14.42 -6.92
CA VAL A 97 4.28 13.60 -7.84
C VAL A 97 2.80 13.96 -7.77
N PHE A 98 2.30 14.31 -6.58
CA PHE A 98 0.91 14.66 -6.40
C PHE A 98 0.70 16.16 -6.28
N ASN A 99 -0.15 16.71 -7.14
CA ASN A 99 -0.69 18.06 -6.94
C ASN A 99 -1.76 18.06 -5.84
N ASP A 100 -2.16 19.24 -5.38
CA ASP A 100 -3.12 19.40 -4.28
C ASP A 100 -4.47 18.69 -4.52
N LYS A 101 -4.93 18.61 -5.78
CA LYS A 101 -6.17 17.89 -6.10
C LYS A 101 -6.01 16.38 -5.92
N VAL A 102 -4.88 15.83 -6.35
CA VAL A 102 -4.59 14.40 -6.20
C VAL A 102 -4.34 14.06 -4.74
N LYS A 103 -3.63 14.91 -3.99
CA LYS A 103 -3.47 14.76 -2.53
C LYS A 103 -4.81 14.76 -1.81
N SER A 104 -5.68 15.71 -2.15
CA SER A 104 -7.02 15.78 -1.57
C SER A 104 -7.81 14.51 -1.85
N PHE A 105 -7.67 13.90 -3.02
CA PHE A 105 -8.33 12.63 -3.36
C PHE A 105 -7.73 11.41 -2.65
N LEU A 106 -6.40 11.40 -2.43
CA LEU A 106 -5.69 10.30 -1.79
C LEU A 106 -5.77 10.28 -0.26
N ASN A 107 -6.13 11.42 0.35
CA ASN A 107 -6.15 11.59 1.81
C ASN A 107 -7.57 11.84 2.37
N SER A 108 -8.61 11.75 1.54
CA SER A 108 -10.02 11.95 1.90
C SER A 108 -10.77 10.64 1.96
#